data_AF-A0A2V5MWW1-F1
#
_entry.id   AF-A0A2V5MWW1-F1
#
_cell.length_a   1.000
_cell.length_b   1.000
_cell.length_c   1.000
_cell.angle_alpha   90.00
_cell.angle_beta   90.00
_cell.angle_gamma   90.00
#
_symmetry.space_group_name_H-M   'P 1'
#
loop_
_entity.id
_entity.type
_entity.pdbx_description
1 polymer ?
#
loop_
_entity_poly.entity_id
_entity_poly.type
_entity_poly.pdbx_seq_one_letter_code
_entity_poly.pdbx_strand_id
1 'polypeptide(L)' 'YADSQSYDNSVPAPDATVQAVQTQLAQLGYYSGPVDGIFGPATRDAVAKYQIANQLSVTGSLSPDTLQSLGVPQATAS' A
#
# COMPACT_ATOMS: atom_id res chain seq x y z
N TYR A 1 22.68 15.94 18.28
CA TYR A 1 21.78 14.82 17.91
C TYR A 1 21.64 14.86 16.41
N ALA A 2 22.37 13.97 15.75
CA ALA A 2 22.38 13.83 14.31
C ALA A 2 21.16 13.02 13.88
N ASP A 3 20.39 13.53 12.93
CA ASP A 3 19.66 12.68 12.00
C ASP A 3 20.06 13.14 10.59
N SER A 4 21.20 12.62 10.17
CA SER A 4 21.66 12.71 8.80
C SER A 4 20.80 11.74 7.99
N GLN A 5 19.74 12.25 7.36
CA GLN A 5 19.03 11.52 6.31
C GLN A 5 19.96 11.38 5.10
N SER A 6 20.79 10.35 5.17
CA SER A 6 21.56 9.81 4.07
C SER A 6 20.59 9.01 3.21
N TYR A 7 20.01 9.68 2.21
CA TYR A 7 19.29 9.05 1.12
C TYR A 7 20.29 8.23 0.28
N ASP A 8 20.57 7.01 0.72
CA ASP A 8 21.33 6.02 -0.04
C ASP A 8 20.47 5.47 -1.19
N ASN A 9 21.13 5.14 -2.29
CA ASN A 9 20.58 5.01 -3.64
C ASN A 9 19.67 3.78 -3.86
N SER A 10 18.54 4.04 -4.55
CA SER A 10 17.99 3.23 -5.65
C SER A 10 17.30 1.88 -5.39
N VAL A 11 16.85 1.60 -4.17
CA VAL A 11 15.69 0.70 -3.96
C VAL A 11 14.72 1.37 -3.01
N PRO A 12 13.42 1.54 -3.36
CA PRO A 12 12.45 1.98 -2.38
C PRO A 12 12.46 0.96 -1.24
N ALA A 13 12.85 1.42 -0.05
CA ALA A 13 12.75 0.60 1.14
C ALA A 13 11.28 0.10 1.27
N PRO A 14 11.07 -1.13 1.74
CA PRO A 14 9.73 -1.66 1.89
C PRO A 14 8.88 -0.74 2.77
N ASP A 15 7.73 -0.32 2.25
CA ASP A 15 6.82 0.59 2.94
C ASP A 15 5.85 -0.23 3.81
N ALA A 16 5.86 0.03 5.13
CA ALA A 16 5.00 -0.65 6.08
C ALA A 16 3.50 -0.47 5.78
N THR A 17 3.11 0.67 5.20
CA THR A 17 1.74 0.93 4.71
C THR A 17 1.41 0.01 3.56
N VAL A 18 2.33 -0.16 2.61
CA VAL A 18 2.14 -1.06 1.47
C VAL A 18 2.06 -2.51 1.94
N GLN A 19 2.87 -2.92 2.93
CA GLN A 19 2.77 -4.25 3.54
C GLN A 19 1.42 -4.48 4.21
N ALA A 20 0.92 -3.49 4.97
CA ALA A 20 -0.39 -3.57 5.60
C ALA A 20 -1.50 -3.70 4.55
N VAL A 21 -1.43 -2.92 3.46
CA VAL A 21 -2.39 -3.01 2.35
C VAL A 21 -2.31 -4.36 1.64
N GLN A 22 -1.11 -4.84 1.28
CA GLN A 22 -0.93 -6.15 0.65
C GLN A 22 -1.49 -7.27 1.53
N THR A 23 -1.25 -7.20 2.85
CA THR A 23 -1.81 -8.14 3.83
C THR A 23 -3.33 -8.12 3.81
N GLN A 24 -3.94 -6.94 3.90
CA GLN A 24 -5.39 -6.80 3.94
C GLN A 24 -6.04 -7.26 2.62
N LEU A 25 -5.47 -6.87 1.48
CA LEU A 25 -5.96 -7.29 0.16
C LEU A 25 -5.81 -8.80 -0.04
N ALA A 26 -4.77 -9.43 0.51
CA ALA A 26 -4.61 -10.88 0.46
C ALA A 26 -5.67 -11.60 1.30
N GLN A 27 -5.93 -11.13 2.52
CA GLN A 27 -6.98 -11.67 3.39
C GLN A 27 -8.37 -11.56 2.76
N LEU A 28 -8.61 -10.49 2.00
CA LEU A 28 -9.86 -10.25 1.28
C LEU A 28 -9.93 -10.95 -0.10
N GLY A 29 -8.86 -11.64 -0.53
CA GLY A 29 -8.82 -12.38 -1.79
C GLY A 29 -8.56 -11.54 -3.04
N TYR A 30 -8.18 -10.26 -2.90
CA TYR A 30 -7.86 -9.38 -4.03
C TYR A 30 -6.38 -9.46 -4.45
N TYR A 31 -5.49 -9.91 -3.56
CA TYR A 31 -4.05 -9.99 -3.78
C TYR A 31 -3.51 -11.40 -3.53
N SER A 32 -2.59 -11.86 -4.38
CA SER A 32 -1.95 -13.18 -4.27
C SER A 32 -0.43 -13.13 -4.45
N GLY A 33 0.15 -11.92 -4.41
CA GLY A 33 1.59 -11.70 -4.49
C GLY A 33 2.25 -11.67 -3.10
N PRO A 34 3.57 -11.37 -3.06
CA PRO A 34 4.31 -11.25 -1.81
C PRO A 34 3.92 -10.00 -1.02
N VAL A 35 3.87 -10.11 0.32
CA VAL A 35 3.74 -8.96 1.22
C VAL A 35 5.12 -8.37 1.47
N ASP A 36 5.69 -7.76 0.42
CA ASP A 36 7.06 -7.25 0.40
C ASP A 36 7.16 -5.74 0.69
N GLY A 37 6.03 -5.02 0.77
CA GLY A 37 6.02 -3.58 0.95
C GLY A 37 6.34 -2.78 -0.31
N ILE A 38 6.35 -3.44 -1.47
CA ILE A 38 6.65 -2.83 -2.76
C ILE A 38 5.34 -2.59 -3.50
N PHE A 39 5.07 -1.33 -3.84
CA PHE A 39 3.87 -0.97 -4.61
C PHE A 39 4.06 -1.25 -6.10
N GLY A 40 4.05 -2.54 -6.45
CA GLY A 40 4.18 -3.03 -7.83
C GLY A 40 2.85 -3.14 -8.59
N PRO A 41 2.89 -3.60 -9.86
CA PRO A 41 1.70 -3.78 -10.70
C PRO A 41 0.65 -4.70 -10.07
N ALA A 42 1.07 -5.79 -9.43
CA ALA A 42 0.16 -6.70 -8.76
C ALA A 42 -0.60 -6.04 -7.59
N THR A 43 0.08 -5.17 -6.82
CA THR A 43 -0.53 -4.41 -5.72
C THR A 43 -1.51 -3.39 -6.27
N ARG A 44 -1.13 -2.66 -7.34
CA ARG A 44 -2.01 -1.72 -8.05
C ARG A 44 -3.28 -2.38 -8.58
N ASP A 45 -3.15 -3.54 -9.22
CA ASP A 45 -4.30 -4.28 -9.75
C ASP A 45 -5.25 -4.76 -8.64
N ALA A 46 -4.69 -5.25 -7.53
CA ALA A 46 -5.48 -5.64 -6.37
C ALA A 46 -6.22 -4.46 -5.74
N VAL A 47 -5.57 -3.30 -5.63
CA VAL A 47 -6.18 -2.05 -5.17
C VAL A 47 -7.32 -1.63 -6.10
N ALA A 48 -7.12 -1.66 -7.41
CA ALA A 48 -8.17 -1.29 -8.37
C ALA A 48 -9.39 -2.23 -8.27
N LYS A 49 -9.16 -3.55 -8.17
CA LYS A 49 -10.25 -4.54 -7.96
C LYS A 49 -11.00 -4.29 -6.66
N TYR A 50 -10.28 -4.02 -5.57
CA TYR A 50 -10.88 -3.67 -4.28
C TYR A 50 -11.72 -2.39 -4.38
N GLN A 51 -11.19 -1.35 -5.04
CA GLN A 51 -11.91 -0.08 -5.23
C GLN A 51 -13.21 -0.28 -6.02
N ILE A 52 -13.19 -1.07 -7.09
CA ILE A 52 -14.38 -1.43 -7.87
C ILE A 52 -15.41 -2.13 -6.97
N ALA A 53 -14.98 -3.15 -6.21
CA ALA A 53 -15.88 -3.94 -5.37
C ALA A 53 -16.50 -3.16 -4.21
N ASN A 54 -15.81 -2.13 -3.71
CA ASN A 54 -16.26 -1.30 -2.58
C ASN A 54 -16.84 0.06 -3.01
N GLN A 55 -17.09 0.25 -4.31
CA GLN A 55 -17.66 1.50 -4.85
C GLN A 55 -16.81 2.74 -4.52
N LEU A 56 -15.49 2.58 -4.47
CA LEU A 56 -14.54 3.67 -4.28
C LEU A 56 -14.07 4.22 -5.63
N SER A 57 -13.45 5.40 -5.62
CA SER A 57 -12.75 5.93 -6.78
C SER A 57 -11.65 4.98 -7.23
N VAL A 58 -11.78 4.43 -8.44
CA VAL A 58 -10.85 3.44 -9.01
C VAL A 58 -9.60 4.15 -9.52
N THR A 59 -8.66 4.40 -8.62
CA THR A 59 -7.40 5.09 -8.90
C THR A 59 -6.22 4.14 -9.08
N GLY A 60 -6.36 2.88 -8.61
CA GLY A 60 -5.25 1.93 -8.53
C GLY A 60 -4.12 2.39 -7.58
N SER A 61 -4.37 3.42 -6.78
CA SER A 61 -3.42 4.02 -5.84
C SER A 61 -3.93 3.90 -4.40
N LEU A 62 -3.03 4.01 -3.43
CA LEU A 62 -3.37 4.03 -2.00
C LEU A 62 -3.95 5.40 -1.60
N SER A 63 -5.13 5.74 -2.14
CA SER A 63 -5.82 6.96 -1.75
C SER A 63 -6.25 6.92 -0.27
N PRO A 64 -6.44 8.07 0.40
CA PRO A 64 -6.92 8.12 1.78
C PRO A 64 -8.19 7.29 1.99
N ASP A 65 -9.17 7.40 1.08
CA ASP A 65 -10.41 6.62 1.14
C ASP A 65 -10.16 5.10 1.06
N THR A 66 -9.19 4.69 0.25
CA THR A 66 -8.81 3.27 0.11
C THR A 66 -8.16 2.77 1.39
N LEU A 67 -7.22 3.53 1.96
CA LEU A 67 -6.54 3.17 3.21
C LEU A 67 -7.51 3.11 4.38
N GLN A 68 -8.42 4.10 4.48
CA GLN A 68 -9.47 4.13 5.50
C GLN A 68 -10.43 2.93 5.35
N SER A 69 -10.85 2.61 4.13
CA SER A 69 -11.73 1.46 3.86
C SER A 69 -11.06 0.11 4.17
N LEU A 70 -9.74 0.02 4.00
CA LEU A 70 -8.94 -1.16 4.38
C LEU A 70 -8.61 -1.20 5.88
N GLY A 71 -8.92 -0.14 6.65
CA GLY A 71 -8.52 -0.02 8.06
C GLY A 71 -7.02 0.11 8.26
N VAL A 72 -6.28 0.51 7.22
CA VAL A 72 -4.84 0.73 7.28
C VAL A 72 -4.60 2.18 7.71
N PRO A 73 -3.97 2.43 8.87
CA PRO A 73 -3.62 3.78 9.26
C PRO A 73 -2.67 4.38 8.23
N GLN A 74 -2.93 5.61 7.80
CA GLN A 74 -1.99 6.34 6.98
C GLN A 74 -0.71 6.46 7.81
N ALA A 75 0.43 5.96 7.30
CA ALA A 75 1.70 6.20 7.96
C ALA A 75 1.94 7.72 7.93
N THR A 76 1.65 8.38 9.04
CA THR A 76 2.08 9.75 9.28
C THR A 76 3.59 9.68 9.42
N ALA A 77 4.30 9.91 8.30
CA ALA A 77 5.72 10.21 8.35
C ALA A 77 5.89 11.37 9.35
N SER A 78 6.56 11.07 10.46
CA SER A 78 6.95 12.04 11.48
C SER A 78 8.32 12.60 11.15
#